data_AF-A0A9D0L4M0-F1
#
_entry.id   AF-A0A9D0L4M0-F1
#
_cell.length_a   1.000
_cell.length_b   1.000
_cell.length_c   1.000
_cell.angle_alpha   90.00
_cell.angle_beta   90.00
_cell.angle_gamma   90.00
#
_symmetry.space_group_name_H-M   'P 1'
#
loop_
_entity.id
_entity.type
_entity.pdbx_description
1 polymer ?
#
loop_
_entity_poly.entity_id
_entity_poly.type
_entity_poly.pdbx_seq_one_letter_code
_entity_poly.pdbx_strand_id
1 'polypeptide(L)'
;MVGMWPLLLCIAAGCHPTPTATPAPASASSCAADALAGCEQALLSASDDTFSEQLARYAQTSTGKPYAALLEQLRAAPAGTVWLADPGAAAAPDGILQLAAPPPPRSVPRPRLLLRILRAAERDHALLATTTQLSQLFPRDVLAPYTLGLPAVLHAAADQLTFDRALASHLRKALVAAGRYDYVAAADEADALQRMLKQHSSQPPSEAQLRARFALDRLSSAGLTLQVEAAQQLAPLPSPLPELSGGYADLLAIGVSTDGAAEAYRRRRARLQALLGAPTMALLDAHYSTHPCPIRQLPPMDRVDHLLFAYELAMALDPHAAPGDKPAAGMMALLP
;
A
#
# COMPACT_ATOMS: atom_id res chain seq x y z
N MET A 1 19.76 -44.13 -23.53
CA MET A 1 18.80 -43.87 -24.64
C MET A 1 17.69 -43.02 -24.02
N VAL A 2 17.84 -41.70 -23.91
CA VAL A 2 17.69 -40.65 -24.96
C VAL A 2 16.29 -40.65 -25.58
N GLY A 3 15.61 -39.53 -25.41
CA GLY A 3 14.46 -39.09 -26.20
C GLY A 3 13.30 -38.60 -25.34
N MET A 4 12.67 -37.46 -25.56
CA MET A 4 12.95 -36.20 -26.27
C MET A 4 11.70 -35.34 -26.00
N TRP A 5 11.87 -34.04 -25.72
CA TRP A 5 10.77 -33.07 -25.71
C TRP A 5 10.03 -33.02 -27.06
N PRO A 6 8.81 -32.46 -27.07
CA PRO A 6 8.58 -31.39 -28.05
C PRO A 6 8.03 -30.11 -27.40
N LEU A 7 8.80 -29.04 -27.66
CA LEU A 7 8.34 -27.67 -27.85
C LEU A 7 7.31 -27.59 -29.00
N LEU A 8 6.25 -26.82 -28.80
CA LEU A 8 5.36 -26.23 -29.83
C LEU A 8 4.67 -25.03 -29.15
N LEU A 9 5.18 -23.80 -29.21
CA LEU A 9 5.07 -22.83 -30.31
C LEU A 9 3.82 -23.00 -31.19
N CYS A 10 2.74 -22.31 -30.81
CA CYS A 10 1.76 -21.78 -31.76
C CYS A 10 1.47 -20.32 -31.42
N ILE A 11 2.15 -19.44 -32.18
CA ILE A 11 1.74 -18.07 -32.45
C ILE A 11 0.66 -18.15 -33.54
N ALA A 12 -0.53 -17.61 -33.28
CA ALA A 12 -1.51 -17.17 -34.28
C ALA A 12 -2.34 -16.06 -33.63
N ALA A 13 -2.00 -14.78 -33.83
CA ALA A 13 -2.32 -13.96 -35.00
C ALA A 13 -3.82 -13.58 -35.07
N GLY A 14 -4.09 -12.27 -34.91
CA GLY A 14 -5.17 -11.58 -35.62
C GLY A 14 -6.41 -11.21 -34.82
N CYS A 15 -6.35 -10.08 -34.11
CA CYS A 15 -7.33 -8.97 -34.15
C CYS A 15 -7.02 -7.97 -33.01
N HIS A 16 -5.89 -7.27 -33.11
CA HIS A 16 -5.70 -6.03 -32.37
C HIS A 16 -5.88 -4.87 -33.34
N PRO A 17 -6.81 -3.93 -33.11
CA PRO A 17 -6.71 -2.64 -33.75
C PRO A 17 -5.37 -2.06 -33.33
N THR A 18 -4.55 -1.70 -34.30
CA THR A 18 -3.31 -0.95 -34.10
C THR A 18 -3.65 0.23 -33.18
N PRO A 19 -3.15 0.31 -31.94
CA PRO A 19 -3.24 1.55 -31.22
C PRO A 19 -2.41 2.53 -32.04
N THR A 20 -3.09 3.48 -32.66
CA THR A 20 -2.45 4.67 -33.21
C THR A 20 -1.57 5.19 -32.09
N ALA A 21 -0.26 5.11 -32.27
CA ALA A 21 0.71 5.65 -31.34
C ALA A 21 0.31 7.10 -31.14
N THR A 22 -0.29 7.38 -29.97
CA THR A 22 -0.51 8.74 -29.54
C THR A 22 0.89 9.32 -29.49
N PRO A 23 1.18 10.42 -30.22
CA PRO A 23 2.50 11.01 -30.16
C PRO A 23 2.83 11.23 -28.68
N ALA A 24 3.97 10.68 -28.25
CA ALA A 24 4.49 10.98 -26.92
C ALA A 24 4.40 12.49 -26.75
N PRO A 25 3.77 13.01 -25.69
CA PRO A 25 3.70 14.43 -25.50
C PRO A 25 5.14 14.93 -25.54
N ALA A 26 5.43 15.74 -26.56
CA ALA A 26 6.69 16.43 -26.70
C ALA A 26 7.00 17.04 -25.33
N SER A 27 8.22 16.84 -24.88
CA SER A 27 8.80 17.44 -23.68
C SER A 27 8.49 18.94 -23.62
N ALA A 28 7.35 19.29 -23.03
CA ALA A 28 6.93 20.65 -22.77
C ALA A 28 7.55 21.05 -21.43
N SER A 29 8.52 21.95 -21.54
CA SER A 29 9.67 22.16 -20.68
C SER A 29 9.45 23.18 -19.55
N SER A 30 8.23 23.35 -19.05
CA SER A 30 8.01 24.06 -17.79
C SER A 30 6.61 23.77 -17.25
N CYS A 31 6.51 23.56 -15.94
CA CYS A 31 5.21 23.56 -15.25
C CYS A 31 4.72 25.01 -15.16
N ALA A 32 4.19 25.58 -16.23
CA ALA A 32 3.53 26.88 -16.15
C ALA A 32 2.23 26.78 -15.32
N ALA A 33 1.72 27.92 -14.83
CA ALA A 33 0.59 27.95 -13.88
C ALA A 33 -0.72 27.35 -14.43
N ASP A 34 -0.88 27.37 -15.75
CA ASP A 34 -1.95 26.77 -16.53
C ASP A 34 -1.75 25.26 -16.78
N ALA A 35 -0.51 24.76 -16.69
CA ALA A 35 -0.15 23.34 -16.86
C ALA A 35 -0.04 22.56 -15.53
N LEU A 36 -0.30 23.19 -14.39
CA LEU A 36 -0.10 22.61 -13.05
C LEU A 36 -0.82 21.27 -12.86
N ALA A 37 -2.05 21.15 -13.38
CA ALA A 37 -2.82 19.91 -13.24
C ALA A 37 -2.15 18.72 -13.93
N GLY A 38 -1.59 18.94 -15.12
CA GLY A 38 -0.83 17.93 -15.85
C GLY A 38 0.47 17.56 -15.12
N CYS A 39 1.17 18.55 -14.55
CA CYS A 39 2.38 18.30 -13.77
C CYS A 39 2.11 17.50 -12.48
N GLU A 40 1.04 17.79 -11.75
CA GLU A 40 0.67 17.05 -10.55
C GLU A 40 0.29 15.60 -10.87
N GLN A 41 -0.41 15.37 -11.98
CA GLN A 41 -0.72 14.03 -12.44
C GLN A 41 0.54 13.28 -12.90
N ALA A 42 1.44 13.97 -13.61
CA ALA A 42 2.74 13.40 -14.02
C ALA A 42 3.60 13.03 -12.81
N LEU A 43 3.57 13.81 -11.73
CA LEU A 43 4.24 13.48 -10.47
C LEU A 43 3.71 12.20 -9.83
N LEU A 44 2.40 11.99 -9.83
CA LEU A 44 1.81 10.75 -9.31
C LEU A 44 2.16 9.52 -10.14
N SER A 45 2.31 9.70 -11.45
CA SER A 45 2.66 8.63 -12.39
C SER A 45 4.16 8.43 -12.57
N ALA A 46 5.00 9.33 -12.05
CA ALA A 46 6.45 9.23 -12.16
C ALA A 46 6.95 7.96 -11.45
N SER A 47 7.93 7.29 -12.04
CA SER A 47 8.67 6.23 -11.35
C SER A 47 9.45 6.82 -10.16
N ASP A 48 9.84 5.97 -9.21
CA ASP A 48 10.62 6.42 -8.05
C ASP A 48 11.95 7.07 -8.48
N ASP A 49 12.62 6.52 -9.50
CA ASP A 49 13.87 7.05 -10.06
C ASP A 49 13.72 8.45 -10.68
N THR A 50 12.56 8.74 -11.27
CA THR A 50 12.31 10.03 -11.94
C THR A 50 11.55 11.01 -11.04
N PHE A 51 11.07 10.56 -9.87
CA PHE A 51 10.22 11.38 -9.00
C PHE A 51 10.93 12.64 -8.51
N SER A 52 12.18 12.53 -8.07
CA SER A 52 12.94 13.69 -7.58
C SER A 52 13.15 14.74 -8.67
N GLU A 53 13.42 14.31 -9.91
CA GLU A 53 13.57 15.20 -11.05
C GLU A 53 12.24 15.87 -11.42
N GLN A 54 11.15 15.11 -11.46
CA GLN A 54 9.82 15.65 -11.74
C GLN A 54 9.37 16.62 -10.64
N LEU A 55 9.70 16.34 -9.38
CA LEU A 55 9.40 17.24 -8.27
C LEU A 55 10.20 18.54 -8.36
N ALA A 56 11.48 18.47 -8.75
CA ALA A 56 12.29 19.65 -9.00
C ALA A 56 11.70 20.51 -10.14
N ARG A 57 11.19 19.89 -11.21
CA ARG A 57 10.49 20.60 -12.30
C ARG A 57 9.21 21.26 -11.82
N TYR A 58 8.39 20.57 -11.02
CA TYR A 58 7.19 21.14 -10.41
C TYR A 58 7.52 22.32 -9.47
N ALA A 59 8.63 22.23 -8.75
CA ALA A 59 9.10 23.26 -7.82
C ALA A 59 9.63 24.54 -8.47
N GLN A 60 9.80 24.57 -9.79
CA GLN A 60 10.06 25.83 -10.51
C GLN A 60 8.87 26.81 -10.40
N THR A 61 7.69 26.31 -10.03
CA THR A 61 6.52 27.12 -9.67
C THR A 61 6.51 27.52 -8.20
N SER A 62 5.91 28.67 -7.87
CA SER A 62 5.71 29.06 -6.46
C SER A 62 4.89 28.04 -5.67
N THR A 63 3.94 27.36 -6.31
CA THR A 63 3.10 26.31 -5.71
C THR A 63 3.85 25.00 -5.46
N GLY A 64 4.87 24.68 -6.24
CA GLY A 64 5.67 23.46 -6.08
C GLY A 64 6.83 23.59 -5.08
N LYS A 65 7.35 24.81 -4.86
CA LYS A 65 8.44 25.06 -3.90
C LYS A 65 8.21 24.46 -2.50
N PRO A 66 7.01 24.58 -1.88
CA PRO A 66 6.76 23.98 -0.57
C PRO A 66 6.96 22.47 -0.54
N TYR A 67 6.62 21.77 -1.63
CA TYR A 67 6.74 20.32 -1.72
C TYR A 67 8.18 19.85 -1.89
N ALA A 68 8.99 20.54 -2.70
CA ALA A 68 10.42 20.26 -2.78
C ALA A 68 11.15 20.58 -1.48
N ALA A 69 10.83 21.70 -0.84
CA ALA A 69 11.37 22.04 0.48
C ALA A 69 11.01 20.98 1.54
N LEU A 70 9.77 20.47 1.50
CA LEU A 70 9.34 19.38 2.37
C LEU A 70 10.19 18.11 2.15
N LEU A 71 10.43 17.70 0.90
CA LEU A 71 11.25 16.52 0.59
C LEU A 71 12.65 16.64 1.21
N GLU A 72 13.30 17.78 1.05
CA GLU A 72 14.63 18.01 1.59
C GLU A 72 14.64 18.03 3.13
N GLN A 73 13.64 18.65 3.76
CA GLN A 73 13.47 18.61 5.22
C GLN A 73 13.26 17.16 5.72
N LEU A 74 12.46 16.38 5.02
CA LEU A 74 12.21 14.98 5.36
C LEU A 74 13.44 14.11 5.14
N ARG A 75 14.32 14.40 4.18
CA ARG A 75 15.57 13.64 4.00
C ARG A 75 16.61 13.97 5.07
N ALA A 76 16.67 15.22 5.50
CA ALA A 76 17.59 15.67 6.54
C ALA A 76 17.13 15.28 7.96
N ALA A 77 15.83 15.05 8.15
CA ALA A 77 15.26 14.70 9.43
C ALA A 77 15.62 13.28 9.90
N PRO A 78 15.71 13.03 11.22
CA PRO A 78 15.94 11.68 11.75
C PRO A 78 14.82 10.72 11.32
N ALA A 79 15.13 9.43 11.21
CA ALA A 79 14.14 8.41 10.91
C ALA A 79 13.03 8.37 11.99
N GLY A 80 11.79 8.14 11.57
CA GLY A 80 10.63 8.07 12.47
C GLY A 80 9.38 8.71 11.89
N THR A 81 8.32 8.74 12.71
CA THR A 81 7.05 9.39 12.40
C THR A 81 7.24 10.90 12.27
N VAL A 82 6.66 11.48 11.23
CA VAL A 82 6.61 12.93 11.03
C VAL A 82 5.16 13.41 11.15
N TRP A 83 4.96 14.59 11.75
CA TRP A 83 3.68 15.27 11.88
C TRP A 83 3.61 16.45 10.91
N LEU A 84 2.79 16.33 9.86
CA LEU A 84 2.51 17.37 8.89
C LEU A 84 1.24 18.12 9.36
N ALA A 85 1.40 19.36 9.84
CA ALA A 85 0.29 20.15 10.37
C ALA A 85 -0.11 21.30 9.44
N ASP A 86 -1.42 21.44 9.20
CA ASP A 86 -1.98 22.68 8.66
C ASP A 86 -1.89 23.82 9.68
N PRO A 87 -1.86 25.09 9.23
CA PRO A 87 -2.02 26.22 10.13
C PRO A 87 -3.30 26.10 10.97
N GLY A 88 -3.15 26.15 12.30
CA GLY A 88 -4.27 26.01 13.24
C GLY A 88 -4.68 24.56 13.56
N ALA A 89 -3.98 23.56 13.03
CA ALA A 89 -4.13 22.17 13.47
C ALA A 89 -3.55 21.96 14.88
N ALA A 90 -3.93 20.85 15.52
CA ALA A 90 -3.37 20.46 16.81
C ALA A 90 -1.83 20.30 16.74
N ALA A 91 -1.17 20.64 17.84
CA ALA A 91 0.27 20.46 17.99
C ALA A 91 0.63 18.97 17.97
N ALA A 92 1.83 18.66 17.48
CA ALA A 92 2.35 17.30 17.51
C ALA A 92 2.56 16.82 18.97
N PRO A 93 2.33 15.53 19.25
CA PRO A 93 2.77 14.91 20.49
C PRO A 93 4.30 15.03 20.68
N ASP A 94 4.74 15.01 21.93
CA ASP A 94 6.16 15.06 22.27
C ASP A 94 6.97 13.97 21.56
N GLY A 95 8.16 14.36 21.09
CA GLY A 95 9.08 13.45 20.40
C GLY A 95 8.70 13.11 18.95
N ILE A 96 7.67 13.75 18.38
CA ILE A 96 7.34 13.66 16.94
C ILE A 96 7.81 14.92 16.24
N LEU A 97 8.55 14.77 15.14
CA LEU A 97 8.98 15.91 14.34
C LEU A 97 7.78 16.57 13.68
N GLN A 98 7.50 17.83 14.04
CA GLN A 98 6.46 18.63 13.41
C GLN A 98 7.02 19.44 12.24
N LEU A 99 6.39 19.32 11.08
CA LEU A 99 6.65 20.13 9.89
C LEU A 99 5.37 20.81 9.43
N ALA A 100 5.50 21.98 8.81
CA ALA A 100 4.38 22.65 8.16
C ALA A 100 3.91 21.82 6.96
N ALA A 101 2.60 21.56 6.90
CA ALA A 101 2.04 20.82 5.79
C ALA A 101 1.93 21.74 4.54
N PRO A 102 2.38 21.30 3.36
CA PRO A 102 2.40 22.12 2.15
C PRO A 102 0.96 22.39 1.67
N PRO A 103 0.67 23.54 1.04
CA PRO A 103 -0.68 23.88 0.59
C PRO A 103 -1.26 22.80 -0.33
N PRO A 104 -2.59 22.55 -0.32
CA PRO A 104 -3.18 21.48 -1.12
C PRO A 104 -2.86 21.65 -2.62
N PRO A 105 -2.59 20.55 -3.33
CA PRO A 105 -2.37 20.59 -4.77
C PRO A 105 -3.68 20.88 -5.51
N ARG A 106 -3.61 21.30 -6.77
CA ARG A 106 -4.77 21.81 -7.53
C ARG A 106 -5.69 20.72 -8.05
N SER A 107 -5.14 19.63 -8.58
CA SER A 107 -5.91 18.61 -9.31
C SER A 107 -5.78 17.21 -8.73
N VAL A 108 -4.80 16.98 -7.84
CA VAL A 108 -4.61 15.67 -7.20
C VAL A 108 -5.00 15.70 -5.72
N PRO A 109 -5.44 14.57 -5.15
CA PRO A 109 -5.65 14.50 -3.70
C PRO A 109 -4.33 14.71 -2.95
N ARG A 110 -4.29 15.69 -2.04
CA ARG A 110 -3.12 16.01 -1.21
C ARG A 110 -2.49 14.79 -0.54
N PRO A 111 -3.25 13.86 0.09
CA PRO A 111 -2.65 12.69 0.71
C PRO A 111 -1.89 11.80 -0.27
N ARG A 112 -2.30 11.72 -1.54
CA ARG A 112 -1.60 10.92 -2.56
C ARG A 112 -0.24 11.52 -2.91
N LEU A 113 -0.18 12.83 -3.11
CA LEU A 113 1.08 13.51 -3.39
C LEU A 113 2.02 13.44 -2.17
N LEU A 114 1.50 13.61 -0.96
CA LEU A 114 2.27 13.46 0.28
C LEU A 114 2.82 12.05 0.44
N LEU A 115 2.04 10.99 0.15
CA LEU A 115 2.54 9.62 0.16
C LEU A 115 3.72 9.42 -0.80
N ARG A 116 3.69 10.00 -2.01
CA ARG A 116 4.83 9.92 -2.94
C ARG A 116 6.08 10.62 -2.38
N ILE A 117 5.91 11.83 -1.84
CA ILE A 117 7.02 12.61 -1.26
C ILE A 117 7.61 11.91 -0.04
N LEU A 118 6.77 11.44 0.87
CA LEU A 118 7.18 10.72 2.06
C LEU A 118 7.90 9.42 1.70
N ARG A 119 7.43 8.68 0.68
CA ARG A 119 8.10 7.49 0.16
C ARG A 119 9.48 7.82 -0.42
N ALA A 120 9.60 8.89 -1.20
CA ALA A 120 10.88 9.37 -1.74
C ALA A 120 11.85 9.91 -0.68
N ALA A 121 11.33 10.18 0.53
CA ALA A 121 12.10 10.51 1.73
C ALA A 121 12.28 9.29 2.66
N GLU A 122 12.00 8.08 2.18
CA GLU A 122 12.13 6.82 2.91
C GLU A 122 11.35 6.76 4.23
N ARG A 123 10.21 7.46 4.30
CA ARG A 123 9.35 7.46 5.48
C ARG A 123 8.41 6.28 5.48
N ASP A 124 8.35 5.59 6.60
CA ASP A 124 7.42 4.46 6.79
C ASP A 124 6.05 4.90 7.32
N HIS A 125 5.99 6.04 8.01
CA HIS A 125 4.78 6.53 8.66
C HIS A 125 4.80 8.04 8.82
N ALA A 126 3.67 8.70 8.56
CA ALA A 126 3.47 10.11 8.85
C ALA A 126 2.02 10.37 9.31
N LEU A 127 1.84 11.46 10.03
CA LEU A 127 0.55 11.97 10.48
C LEU A 127 0.26 13.26 9.72
N LEU A 128 -0.91 13.36 9.12
CA LEU A 128 -1.42 14.59 8.51
C LEU A 128 -2.53 15.14 9.40
N ALA A 129 -2.25 16.27 10.05
CA ALA A 129 -3.18 16.97 10.92
C ALA A 129 -3.75 18.19 10.19
N THR A 130 -5.05 18.17 9.95
CA THR A 130 -5.82 19.35 9.53
C THR A 130 -6.49 19.98 10.76
N THR A 131 -7.21 21.08 10.56
CA THR A 131 -7.99 21.71 11.64
C THR A 131 -9.13 20.84 12.17
N THR A 132 -9.58 19.84 11.39
CA THR A 132 -10.76 19.03 11.71
C THR A 132 -10.48 17.53 11.76
N GLN A 133 -9.35 17.07 11.24
CA GLN A 133 -9.09 15.65 11.06
C GLN A 133 -7.61 15.32 11.24
N LEU A 134 -7.36 14.13 11.79
CA LEU A 134 -6.06 13.49 11.79
C LEU A 134 -6.09 12.24 10.90
N SER A 135 -5.07 12.09 10.07
CA SER A 135 -4.93 10.94 9.17
C SER A 135 -3.54 10.32 9.29
N GLN A 136 -3.46 9.00 9.25
CA GLN A 136 -2.21 8.24 9.17
C GLN A 136 -1.89 7.95 7.71
N LEU A 137 -0.65 8.24 7.31
CA LEU A 137 -0.11 7.98 5.99
C LEU A 137 0.94 6.88 6.10
N PHE A 138 0.82 5.84 5.26
CA PHE A 138 1.79 4.73 5.15
C PHE A 138 2.43 4.74 3.76
N PRO A 139 3.52 5.50 3.54
CA PRO A 139 4.10 5.73 2.21
C PRO A 139 4.71 4.48 1.57
N ARG A 140 5.23 3.58 2.40
CA ARG A 140 5.80 2.28 2.02
C ARG A 140 4.90 1.15 2.53
N ASP A 141 3.60 1.30 2.34
CA ASP A 141 2.64 0.29 2.77
C ASP A 141 2.88 -1.03 2.02
N VAL A 142 3.34 -2.01 2.78
CA VAL A 142 3.58 -3.39 2.37
C VAL A 142 2.31 -4.11 1.91
N LEU A 143 1.12 -3.56 2.20
CA LEU A 143 -0.16 -4.12 1.75
C LEU A 143 -0.68 -3.49 0.44
N ALA A 144 0.02 -2.52 -0.13
CA ALA A 144 -0.40 -1.84 -1.37
C ALA A 144 -0.78 -2.79 -2.53
N PRO A 145 -0.13 -3.95 -2.73
CA PRO A 145 -0.55 -4.91 -3.77
C PRO A 145 -1.97 -5.45 -3.57
N TYR A 146 -2.44 -5.57 -2.32
CA TYR A 146 -3.77 -6.10 -1.99
C TYR A 146 -4.87 -5.06 -2.07
N THR A 147 -4.52 -3.78 -2.10
CA THR A 147 -5.49 -2.68 -2.07
C THR A 147 -5.71 -2.06 -3.45
N LEU A 148 -5.25 -2.72 -4.52
CA LEU A 148 -5.46 -2.32 -5.92
C LEU A 148 -5.03 -0.86 -6.19
N GLY A 149 -3.93 -0.44 -5.57
CA GLY A 149 -3.40 0.92 -5.72
C GLY A 149 -4.18 1.99 -4.96
N LEU A 150 -5.08 1.61 -4.04
CA LEU A 150 -5.67 2.56 -3.11
C LEU A 150 -4.60 3.07 -2.14
N PRO A 151 -4.54 4.39 -1.90
CA PRO A 151 -3.55 4.97 -1.02
C PRO A 151 -3.82 4.53 0.43
N ALA A 152 -2.76 4.14 1.13
CA ALA A 152 -2.81 3.74 2.53
C ALA A 152 -2.93 4.97 3.45
N VAL A 153 -4.11 5.58 3.41
CA VAL A 153 -4.52 6.74 4.20
C VAL A 153 -5.63 6.28 5.13
N LEU A 154 -5.34 6.28 6.43
CA LEU A 154 -6.29 5.85 7.45
C LEU A 154 -6.74 7.04 8.28
N HIS A 155 -7.98 7.01 8.76
CA HIS A 155 -8.39 7.94 9.81
C HIS A 155 -7.66 7.63 11.12
N ALA A 156 -7.29 8.66 11.87
CA ALA A 156 -6.58 8.51 13.14
C ALA A 156 -7.37 9.12 14.29
N ALA A 157 -7.53 8.33 15.35
CA ALA A 157 -7.93 8.85 16.66
C ALA A 157 -6.66 9.17 17.47
N ALA A 158 -6.59 10.37 18.05
CA ALA A 158 -5.37 10.86 18.71
C ALA A 158 -4.90 9.96 19.86
N ASP A 159 -5.84 9.35 20.57
CA ASP A 159 -5.65 8.41 21.66
C ASP A 159 -5.16 7.01 21.18
N GLN A 160 -5.36 6.66 19.91
CA GLN A 160 -4.93 5.37 19.34
C GLN A 160 -3.57 5.43 18.63
N LEU A 161 -2.99 6.61 18.41
CA LEU A 161 -1.78 6.79 17.60
C LEU A 161 -0.59 5.94 18.03
N THR A 162 -0.35 5.82 19.34
CA THR A 162 0.76 5.02 19.86
C THR A 162 0.57 3.54 19.53
N PHE A 163 -0.65 3.05 19.67
CA PHE A 163 -1.02 1.68 19.39
C PHE A 163 -0.97 1.39 17.88
N ASP A 164 -1.56 2.25 17.06
CA ASP A 164 -1.57 2.11 15.59
C ASP A 164 -0.16 2.14 14.99
N ARG A 165 0.71 3.02 15.51
CA ARG A 165 2.14 3.05 15.13
C ARG A 165 2.85 1.75 15.46
N ALA A 166 2.56 1.18 16.64
CA ALA A 166 3.14 -0.08 17.04
C ALA A 166 2.65 -1.23 16.13
N LEU A 167 1.34 -1.30 15.81
CA LEU A 167 0.80 -2.26 14.85
C LEU A 167 1.50 -2.17 13.48
N ALA A 168 1.64 -0.95 12.94
CA ALA A 168 2.29 -0.74 11.66
C ALA A 168 3.78 -1.12 11.68
N SER A 169 4.46 -0.88 12.80
CA SER A 169 5.87 -1.27 12.99
C SER A 169 6.05 -2.78 12.96
N HIS A 170 5.29 -3.52 13.78
CA HIS A 170 5.32 -4.99 13.82
C HIS A 170 4.99 -5.60 12.46
N LEU A 171 3.94 -5.09 11.81
CA LEU A 171 3.57 -5.51 10.45
C LEU A 171 4.73 -5.36 9.46
N ARG A 172 5.37 -4.20 9.42
CA ARG A 172 6.49 -3.95 8.52
C ARG A 172 7.66 -4.88 8.83
N LYS A 173 8.02 -5.04 10.11
CA LYS A 173 9.11 -5.93 10.52
C LYS A 173 8.84 -7.38 10.13
N ALA A 174 7.61 -7.86 10.34
CA ALA A 174 7.21 -9.21 9.95
C ALA A 174 7.41 -9.45 8.45
N LEU A 175 6.94 -8.52 7.60
CA LEU A 175 7.06 -8.65 6.14
C LEU A 175 8.49 -8.46 5.63
N VAL A 176 9.27 -7.55 6.23
CA VAL A 176 10.70 -7.38 5.91
C VAL A 176 11.50 -8.63 6.30
N ALA A 177 11.24 -9.23 7.47
CA ALA A 177 11.89 -10.47 7.89
C ALA A 177 11.50 -11.64 6.98
N ALA A 178 10.20 -11.80 6.68
CA ALA A 178 9.69 -12.83 5.78
C ALA A 178 10.36 -12.74 4.40
N GLY A 179 10.47 -11.51 3.90
CA GLY A 179 11.11 -11.19 2.63
C GLY A 179 12.62 -11.42 2.59
N ARG A 180 13.27 -11.51 3.75
CA ARG A 180 14.68 -11.91 3.90
C ARG A 180 14.83 -13.39 4.23
N TYR A 181 13.76 -14.18 4.11
CA TYR A 181 13.71 -15.59 4.49
C TYR A 181 14.01 -15.85 5.98
N ASP A 182 13.94 -14.81 6.83
CA ASP A 182 14.06 -14.94 8.28
C ASP A 182 12.68 -15.22 8.88
N TYR A 183 12.22 -16.46 8.68
CA TYR A 183 10.85 -16.86 9.03
C TYR A 183 10.60 -16.92 10.53
N VAL A 184 11.64 -17.13 11.34
CA VAL A 184 11.51 -17.11 12.80
C VAL A 184 11.24 -15.68 13.26
N ALA A 185 12.04 -14.70 12.81
CA ALA A 185 11.80 -13.30 13.14
C ALA A 185 10.46 -12.81 12.57
N ALA A 186 10.09 -13.25 11.36
CA ALA A 186 8.79 -12.93 10.77
C ALA A 186 7.62 -13.43 11.64
N ALA A 187 7.71 -14.68 12.09
CA ALA A 187 6.67 -15.30 12.89
C ALA A 187 6.61 -14.73 14.32
N ASP A 188 7.75 -14.37 14.92
CA ASP A 188 7.81 -13.66 16.21
C ASP A 188 7.09 -12.30 16.15
N GLU A 189 7.31 -11.54 15.08
CA GLU A 189 6.67 -10.25 14.84
C GLU A 189 5.16 -10.41 14.53
N ALA A 190 4.77 -11.46 13.79
CA ALA A 190 3.37 -11.79 13.55
C ALA A 190 2.63 -12.20 14.85
N ASP A 191 3.27 -12.98 15.71
CA ASP A 191 2.73 -13.36 17.02
C ASP A 191 2.64 -12.15 17.97
N ALA A 192 3.60 -11.24 17.92
CA ALA A 192 3.52 -9.97 18.65
C ALA A 192 2.34 -9.12 18.19
N LEU A 193 2.14 -9.00 16.86
CA LEU A 193 0.99 -8.30 16.28
C LEU A 193 -0.34 -8.93 16.74
N GLN A 194 -0.42 -10.25 16.75
CA GLN A 194 -1.60 -10.98 17.21
C GLN A 194 -1.89 -10.73 18.70
N ARG A 195 -0.87 -10.77 19.57
CA ARG A 195 -1.03 -10.47 21.00
C ARG A 195 -1.59 -9.06 21.21
N MET A 196 -1.07 -8.08 20.47
CA MET A 196 -1.56 -6.70 20.53
C MET A 196 -3.03 -6.59 20.12
N LEU A 197 -3.44 -7.28 19.05
CA LEU A 197 -4.82 -7.32 18.59
C LEU A 197 -5.75 -8.02 19.59
N LYS A 198 -5.29 -9.10 20.26
CA LYS A 198 -6.06 -9.79 21.32
C LYS A 198 -6.32 -8.87 22.51
N GLN A 199 -5.31 -8.11 22.93
CA GLN A 199 -5.42 -7.18 24.07
C GLN A 199 -6.42 -6.05 23.84
N HIS A 200 -6.70 -5.71 22.59
CA HIS A 200 -7.60 -4.61 22.21
C HIS A 200 -8.86 -5.11 21.49
N SER A 201 -9.27 -6.36 21.74
CA SER A 201 -10.41 -6.99 21.07
C SER A 201 -11.79 -6.52 21.57
N SER A 202 -11.86 -5.80 22.68
CA SER A 202 -13.10 -5.33 23.30
C SER A 202 -13.70 -4.06 22.67
N GLN A 203 -12.97 -3.39 21.79
CA GLN A 203 -13.41 -2.17 21.10
C GLN A 203 -13.75 -2.48 19.63
N PRO A 204 -14.64 -1.69 19.00
CA PRO A 204 -14.79 -1.72 17.55
C PRO A 204 -13.44 -1.54 16.87
N PRO A 205 -13.12 -2.34 15.85
CA PRO A 205 -11.79 -2.34 15.25
C PRO A 205 -11.53 -1.00 14.54
N SER A 206 -10.44 -0.32 14.88
CA SER A 206 -9.92 0.81 14.12
C SER A 206 -9.48 0.40 12.71
N GLU A 207 -9.34 1.36 11.80
CA GLU A 207 -8.82 1.09 10.45
C GLU A 207 -7.41 0.45 10.49
N ALA A 208 -6.57 0.88 11.44
CA ALA A 208 -5.24 0.30 11.64
C ALA A 208 -5.31 -1.13 12.19
N GLN A 209 -6.27 -1.44 13.07
CA GLN A 209 -6.52 -2.80 13.55
C GLN A 209 -7.01 -3.72 12.42
N LEU A 210 -7.87 -3.22 11.52
CA LEU A 210 -8.30 -3.98 10.33
C LEU A 210 -7.14 -4.23 9.39
N ARG A 211 -6.27 -3.25 9.18
CA ARG A 211 -5.03 -3.39 8.40
C ARG A 211 -4.14 -4.48 9.00
N ALA A 212 -3.92 -4.46 10.31
CA ALA A 212 -3.13 -5.46 11.02
C ALA A 212 -3.78 -6.86 10.96
N ARG A 213 -5.10 -6.97 11.12
CA ARG A 213 -5.83 -8.24 11.00
C ARG A 213 -5.74 -8.82 9.60
N PHE A 214 -5.93 -7.99 8.57
CA PHE A 214 -5.79 -8.42 7.17
C PHE A 214 -4.38 -8.92 6.89
N ALA A 215 -3.36 -8.19 7.36
CA ALA A 215 -2.00 -8.64 7.17
C ALA A 215 -1.68 -9.95 7.93
N LEU A 216 -2.18 -10.09 9.16
CA LEU A 216 -2.00 -11.31 9.93
C LEU A 216 -2.67 -12.50 9.24
N ASP A 217 -3.87 -12.32 8.67
CA ASP A 217 -4.54 -13.33 7.83
C ASP A 217 -3.64 -13.77 6.66
N ARG A 218 -3.00 -12.82 5.95
CA ARG A 218 -2.05 -13.13 4.87
C ARG A 218 -0.79 -13.86 5.37
N LEU A 219 -0.21 -13.41 6.47
CA LEU A 219 0.98 -14.02 7.08
C LEU A 219 0.69 -15.45 7.57
N SER A 220 -0.43 -15.65 8.27
CA SER A 220 -0.88 -16.96 8.73
C SER A 220 -1.20 -17.90 7.58
N SER A 221 -1.87 -17.43 6.53
CA SER A 221 -2.16 -18.23 5.34
C SER A 221 -0.89 -18.74 4.65
N ALA A 222 0.20 -17.98 4.74
CA ALA A 222 1.50 -18.39 4.24
C ALA A 222 2.33 -19.22 5.24
N GLY A 223 1.79 -19.58 6.41
CA GLY A 223 2.49 -20.37 7.42
C GLY A 223 3.51 -19.58 8.26
N LEU A 224 3.45 -18.25 8.26
CA LEU A 224 4.36 -17.37 9.00
C LEU A 224 3.81 -16.99 10.39
N THR A 225 3.31 -17.98 11.12
CA THR A 225 2.93 -17.85 12.53
C THR A 225 3.37 -19.11 13.27
N LEU A 226 4.09 -18.96 14.39
CA LEU A 226 4.58 -20.11 15.17
C LEU A 226 3.41 -20.86 15.83
N GLN A 227 2.31 -20.16 16.06
CA GLN A 227 1.09 -20.75 16.60
C GLN A 227 -0.02 -20.76 15.53
N VAL A 228 -0.08 -21.83 14.74
CA VAL A 228 -1.13 -22.07 13.73
C VAL A 228 -2.55 -21.98 14.35
N GLU A 229 -2.69 -22.36 15.62
CA GLU A 229 -3.94 -22.28 16.37
C GLU A 229 -4.26 -20.86 16.90
N ALA A 230 -3.28 -19.95 16.95
CA ALA A 230 -3.47 -18.67 17.62
C ALA A 230 -4.08 -17.58 16.72
N ALA A 231 -3.94 -17.68 15.39
CA ALA A 231 -4.61 -16.79 14.44
C ALA A 231 -6.13 -17.00 14.45
N GLN A 232 -6.55 -18.24 14.69
CA GLN A 232 -7.95 -18.64 14.88
C GLN A 232 -8.55 -18.16 16.22
N GLN A 233 -7.73 -17.64 17.13
CA GLN A 233 -8.17 -17.15 18.45
C GLN A 233 -8.44 -15.64 18.50
N LEU A 234 -8.28 -14.89 17.41
CA LEU A 234 -8.77 -13.52 17.40
C LEU A 234 -10.29 -13.56 17.45
N ALA A 235 -10.87 -12.78 18.36
CA ALA A 235 -12.33 -12.63 18.42
C ALA A 235 -12.86 -12.28 17.02
N PRO A 236 -13.93 -12.94 16.55
CA PRO A 236 -14.53 -12.65 15.27
C PRO A 236 -14.89 -11.17 15.22
N LEU A 237 -14.74 -10.58 14.03
CA LEU A 237 -15.12 -9.19 13.84
C LEU A 237 -16.64 -9.05 13.99
N PRO A 238 -17.12 -7.94 14.56
CA PRO A 238 -18.56 -7.69 14.61
C PRO A 238 -19.11 -7.65 13.18
N SER A 239 -20.24 -8.33 12.96
CA SER A 239 -21.02 -8.23 11.73
C SER A 239 -22.31 -7.44 12.00
N PRO A 240 -22.60 -6.38 11.21
CA PRO A 240 -21.76 -5.83 10.15
C PRO A 240 -20.56 -5.05 10.71
N LEU A 241 -19.43 -5.08 9.99
CA LEU A 241 -18.31 -4.18 10.27
C LEU A 241 -18.77 -2.72 10.11
N PRO A 242 -18.31 -1.80 10.98
CA PRO A 242 -18.67 -0.38 10.87
C PRO A 242 -18.31 0.20 9.50
N GLU A 243 -19.00 1.27 9.11
CA GLU A 243 -18.60 2.06 7.95
C GLU A 243 -17.30 2.79 8.28
N LEU A 244 -16.23 2.46 7.56
CA LEU A 244 -14.90 3.05 7.75
C LEU A 244 -14.77 4.29 6.88
N SER A 245 -13.69 5.05 6.94
CA SER A 245 -13.63 6.40 6.36
C SER A 245 -13.26 6.44 4.87
N GLY A 246 -12.70 5.36 4.31
CA GLY A 246 -12.23 5.35 2.93
C GLY A 246 -12.15 3.97 2.25
N GLY A 247 -11.95 3.99 0.93
CA GLY A 247 -11.97 2.79 0.08
C GLY A 247 -10.87 1.77 0.41
N TYR A 248 -9.72 2.24 0.91
CA TYR A 248 -8.66 1.34 1.41
C TYR A 248 -9.17 0.48 2.57
N ALA A 249 -9.83 1.12 3.54
CA ALA A 249 -10.42 0.45 4.69
C ALA A 249 -11.58 -0.47 4.27
N ASP A 250 -12.37 -0.08 3.25
CA ASP A 250 -13.41 -0.93 2.69
C ASP A 250 -12.86 -2.23 2.07
N LEU A 251 -11.73 -2.17 1.34
CA LEU A 251 -11.08 -3.38 0.80
C LEU A 251 -10.53 -4.28 1.90
N LEU A 252 -9.90 -3.70 2.93
CA LEU A 252 -9.45 -4.47 4.09
C LEU A 252 -10.62 -5.17 4.78
N ALA A 253 -11.73 -4.45 5.01
CA ALA A 253 -12.94 -4.97 5.64
C ALA A 253 -13.58 -6.12 4.84
N ILE A 254 -13.52 -6.08 3.51
CA ILE A 254 -13.95 -7.19 2.66
C ILE A 254 -13.08 -8.42 2.88
N GLY A 255 -11.76 -8.23 2.91
CA GLY A 255 -10.79 -9.31 3.08
C GLY A 255 -10.87 -10.03 4.44
N VAL A 256 -11.30 -9.34 5.49
CA VAL A 256 -11.43 -9.91 6.86
C VAL A 256 -12.86 -10.24 7.25
N SER A 257 -13.82 -10.18 6.32
CA SER A 257 -15.25 -10.40 6.61
C SER A 257 -15.55 -11.84 7.00
N THR A 258 -16.25 -12.03 8.13
CA THR A 258 -16.74 -13.34 8.59
C THR A 258 -17.97 -13.83 7.84
N ASP A 259 -18.75 -12.92 7.24
CA ASP A 259 -19.97 -13.27 6.48
C ASP A 259 -19.65 -13.68 5.03
N GLY A 260 -18.36 -13.76 4.69
CA GLY A 260 -17.86 -13.98 3.35
C GLY A 260 -17.53 -12.67 2.62
N ALA A 261 -16.47 -12.72 1.80
CA ALA A 261 -15.96 -11.56 1.08
C ALA A 261 -16.94 -11.04 0.01
N ALA A 262 -17.67 -11.94 -0.67
CA ALA A 262 -18.64 -11.55 -1.70
C ALA A 262 -19.80 -10.69 -1.12
N GLU A 263 -20.30 -11.06 0.07
CA GLU A 263 -21.38 -10.34 0.72
C GLU A 263 -20.91 -8.99 1.29
N ALA A 264 -19.72 -8.94 1.89
CA ALA A 264 -19.10 -7.68 2.28
C ALA A 264 -18.84 -6.75 1.09
N TYR A 265 -18.40 -7.30 -0.05
CA TYR A 265 -18.21 -6.54 -1.28
C TYR A 265 -19.52 -5.93 -1.77
N ARG A 266 -20.61 -6.71 -1.83
CA ARG A 266 -21.94 -6.21 -2.23
C ARG A 266 -22.36 -4.97 -1.44
N ARG A 267 -22.18 -4.98 -0.12
CA ARG A 267 -22.52 -3.85 0.75
C ARG A 267 -21.66 -2.61 0.49
N ARG A 268 -20.39 -2.79 0.14
CA ARG A 268 -19.41 -1.69 -0.02
C ARG A 268 -19.21 -1.22 -1.47
N ARG A 269 -19.78 -1.94 -2.44
CA ARG A 269 -19.59 -1.72 -3.88
C ARG A 269 -19.89 -0.28 -4.31
N ALA A 270 -21.01 0.30 -3.89
CA ALA A 270 -21.42 1.65 -4.29
C ALA A 270 -20.36 2.70 -3.89
N ARG A 271 -19.75 2.52 -2.73
CA ARG A 271 -18.72 3.42 -2.22
C ARG A 271 -17.38 3.22 -2.90
N LEU A 272 -16.98 1.97 -3.14
CA LEU A 272 -15.78 1.66 -3.93
C LEU A 272 -15.91 2.24 -5.35
N GLN A 273 -17.10 2.16 -5.95
CA GLN A 273 -17.38 2.74 -7.27
C GLN A 273 -17.22 4.27 -7.31
N ALA A 274 -17.51 4.97 -6.21
CA ALA A 274 -17.29 6.42 -6.12
C ALA A 274 -15.81 6.80 -6.00
N LEU A 275 -14.96 5.86 -5.56
CA LEU A 275 -13.54 6.10 -5.26
C LEU A 275 -12.59 5.54 -6.32
N LEU A 276 -13.04 4.53 -7.06
CA LEU A 276 -12.25 3.77 -8.02
C LEU A 276 -12.72 4.02 -9.44
N GLY A 277 -11.78 3.99 -10.39
CA GLY A 277 -12.10 4.09 -11.81
C GLY A 277 -12.83 2.84 -12.31
N ALA A 278 -13.55 2.99 -13.42
CA ALA A 278 -14.26 1.89 -14.09
C ALA A 278 -13.39 0.64 -14.36
N PRO A 279 -12.11 0.74 -14.77
CA PRO A 279 -11.28 -0.45 -14.98
C PRO A 279 -11.06 -1.25 -13.69
N THR A 280 -10.76 -0.57 -12.58
CA THR A 280 -10.55 -1.21 -11.28
C THR A 280 -11.85 -1.81 -10.75
N MET A 281 -12.97 -1.12 -10.94
CA MET A 281 -14.29 -1.65 -10.56
C MET A 281 -14.66 -2.90 -11.36
N ALA A 282 -14.33 -2.96 -12.65
CA ALA A 282 -14.57 -4.17 -13.46
C ALA A 282 -13.76 -5.38 -12.95
N LEU A 283 -12.53 -5.18 -12.49
CA LEU A 283 -11.71 -6.23 -11.88
C LEU A 283 -12.31 -6.71 -10.55
N LEU A 284 -12.74 -5.78 -9.70
CA LEU A 284 -13.39 -6.09 -8.43
C LEU A 284 -14.71 -6.82 -8.63
N ASP A 285 -15.54 -6.34 -9.57
CA ASP A 285 -16.78 -7.00 -9.94
C ASP A 285 -16.47 -8.41 -10.43
N ALA A 286 -15.56 -8.60 -11.38
CA ALA A 286 -15.19 -9.94 -11.84
C ALA A 286 -14.74 -10.87 -10.70
N HIS A 287 -13.92 -10.36 -9.77
CA HIS A 287 -13.41 -11.11 -8.63
C HIS A 287 -14.50 -11.53 -7.63
N TYR A 288 -15.50 -10.66 -7.38
CA TYR A 288 -16.51 -10.88 -6.34
C TYR A 288 -17.91 -11.25 -6.86
N SER A 289 -18.18 -11.20 -8.17
CA SER A 289 -19.53 -11.40 -8.75
C SER A 289 -19.78 -12.75 -9.43
N THR A 290 -18.79 -13.65 -9.54
CA THR A 290 -19.00 -14.96 -10.20
C THR A 290 -18.91 -16.17 -9.27
N HIS A 291 -19.87 -17.09 -9.49
CA HIS A 291 -19.88 -18.49 -9.05
C HIS A 291 -18.57 -19.19 -9.47
N PRO A 292 -18.16 -20.31 -8.82
CA PRO A 292 -16.85 -20.94 -9.01
C PRO A 292 -16.70 -21.51 -10.43
N CYS A 293 -16.48 -20.67 -11.41
CA CYS A 293 -15.61 -21.03 -12.52
C CYS A 293 -14.19 -20.97 -11.97
N PRO A 294 -13.29 -21.86 -12.42
CA PRO A 294 -11.90 -21.76 -12.08
C PRO A 294 -11.39 -20.50 -12.76
N ILE A 295 -11.50 -19.36 -12.08
CA ILE A 295 -10.42 -18.39 -12.05
C ILE A 295 -9.20 -19.29 -11.95
N ARG A 296 -8.36 -19.32 -12.99
CA ARG A 296 -6.97 -19.75 -12.82
C ARG A 296 -6.54 -19.00 -11.59
N GLN A 297 -6.54 -19.71 -10.46
CA GLN A 297 -6.47 -19.10 -9.15
C GLN A 297 -5.29 -18.15 -9.30
N LEU A 298 -5.51 -16.85 -9.06
CA LEU A 298 -4.37 -16.03 -8.64
C LEU A 298 -3.69 -16.91 -7.60
N PRO A 299 -2.44 -17.36 -7.84
CA PRO A 299 -1.85 -18.46 -7.09
C PRO A 299 -2.16 -18.17 -5.65
N PRO A 300 -2.97 -19.03 -5.00
CA PRO A 300 -3.61 -18.61 -3.77
C PRO A 300 -2.44 -18.35 -2.85
N MET A 301 -2.34 -17.15 -2.27
CA MET A 301 -1.14 -16.70 -1.55
C MET A 301 -0.96 -17.43 -0.21
N ASP A 302 -1.23 -18.72 -0.22
CA ASP A 302 -1.28 -19.68 0.85
C ASP A 302 0.11 -20.33 1.01
N ARG A 303 1.11 -19.80 0.29
CA ARG A 303 2.48 -20.29 0.28
C ARG A 303 3.42 -19.12 0.53
N VAL A 304 4.46 -19.40 1.32
CA VAL A 304 5.59 -18.51 1.56
C VAL A 304 6.12 -17.92 0.24
N ASP A 305 6.15 -18.73 -0.81
CA ASP A 305 6.59 -18.36 -2.17
C ASP A 305 5.78 -17.20 -2.78
N HIS A 306 4.50 -17.05 -2.42
CA HIS A 306 3.63 -15.97 -2.91
C HIS A 306 3.76 -14.70 -2.06
N LEU A 307 4.05 -14.84 -0.77
CA LEU A 307 4.49 -13.71 0.05
C LEU A 307 5.86 -13.22 -0.37
N LEU A 308 6.78 -14.13 -0.71
CA LEU A 308 8.07 -13.82 -1.29
C LEU A 308 7.90 -13.16 -2.65
N PHE A 309 7.03 -13.65 -3.54
CA PHE A 309 6.74 -12.97 -4.80
C PHE A 309 6.11 -11.58 -4.59
N ALA A 310 5.17 -11.43 -3.66
CA ALA A 310 4.55 -10.15 -3.34
C ALA A 310 5.56 -9.18 -2.69
N TYR A 311 6.47 -9.70 -1.86
CA TYR A 311 7.55 -8.94 -1.23
C TYR A 311 8.67 -8.60 -2.21
N GLU A 312 9.14 -9.54 -3.02
CA GLU A 312 10.07 -9.33 -4.13
C GLU A 312 9.50 -8.36 -5.14
N LEU A 313 8.19 -8.40 -5.42
CA LEU A 313 7.52 -7.37 -6.21
C LEU A 313 7.54 -6.03 -5.47
N ALA A 314 7.23 -5.99 -4.18
CA ALA A 314 7.27 -4.76 -3.38
C ALA A 314 8.70 -4.16 -3.27
N MET A 315 9.73 -5.02 -3.20
CA MET A 315 11.15 -4.67 -3.14
C MET A 315 11.75 -4.35 -4.50
N ALA A 316 11.35 -5.04 -5.57
CA ALA A 316 11.73 -4.69 -6.94
C ALA A 316 11.09 -3.37 -7.38
N LEU A 317 10.00 -2.97 -6.72
CA LEU A 317 9.42 -1.64 -6.80
C LEU A 317 10.07 -0.64 -5.82
N ASP A 318 11.08 -1.04 -5.03
CA ASP A 318 11.86 -0.21 -4.10
C ASP A 318 13.31 -0.03 -4.60
N PRO A 319 13.66 1.13 -5.19
CA PRO A 319 14.97 1.36 -5.81
C PRO A 319 16.15 1.48 -4.82
N HIS A 320 15.92 1.39 -3.51
CA HIS A 320 16.97 1.46 -2.48
C HIS A 320 17.38 0.09 -1.90
N ALA A 321 16.88 -1.01 -2.45
CA ALA A 321 17.42 -2.34 -2.17
C ALA A 321 18.86 -2.43 -2.72
N ALA A 322 19.85 -2.27 -1.83
CA ALA A 322 21.26 -2.17 -2.21
C ALA A 322 21.72 -3.35 -3.11
N PRO A 323 22.59 -3.10 -4.12
CA PRO A 323 23.12 -4.14 -5.00
C PRO A 323 24.17 -4.97 -4.25
N GLY A 324 23.69 -5.91 -3.45
CA GLY A 324 24.44 -6.85 -2.63
C GLY A 324 23.53 -7.93 -2.04
N ASP A 325 22.27 -7.60 -1.78
CA ASP A 325 21.20 -8.53 -1.39
C ASP A 325 20.39 -8.98 -2.63
N LYS A 326 21.08 -9.54 -3.63
CA LYS A 326 20.36 -10.33 -4.65
C LYS A 326 20.06 -11.70 -4.02
N PRO A 327 18.80 -12.17 -3.93
CA PRO A 327 18.60 -13.61 -3.96
C PRO A 327 19.24 -14.08 -5.27
N ALA A 328 20.13 -15.07 -5.16
CA ALA A 328 20.85 -15.61 -6.30
C ALA A 328 19.88 -15.79 -7.48
N ALA A 329 20.24 -15.25 -8.64
CA ALA A 329 19.51 -15.38 -9.91
C ALA A 329 19.52 -16.84 -10.44
N GLY A 330 19.37 -17.82 -9.55
CA GLY A 330 19.57 -19.22 -9.80
C GLY A 330 18.65 -20.09 -8.96
N MET A 331 17.34 -19.81 -8.93
CA MET A 331 16.35 -20.82 -8.49
C MET A 331 15.07 -20.89 -9.33
N MET A 332 15.01 -20.22 -10.50
CA MET A 332 14.01 -20.58 -11.54
C MET A 332 14.34 -21.85 -12.32
N ALA A 333 15.42 -22.57 -11.96
CA ALA A 333 15.81 -23.83 -12.60
C ALA A 333 15.46 -25.09 -11.80
N LEU A 334 14.79 -24.98 -10.64
CA LEU A 334 14.45 -26.13 -9.81
C LEU A 334 13.03 -26.04 -9.26
N LEU A 335 12.06 -26.12 -10.17
CA LEU A 335 10.73 -26.64 -9.87
C LEU A 335 10.42 -27.70 -10.94
N PRO A 336 10.08 -28.95 -10.57
CA PRO A 336 9.63 -29.96 -11.53
C PRO A 336 8.31 -29.58 -12.21
#